data_AF-A0A9P8BG24-F1
#
_entry.id   AF-A0A9P8BG24-F1
#
_cell.length_a   1.000
_cell.length_b   1.000
_cell.length_c   1.000
_cell.angle_alpha   90.00
_cell.angle_beta   90.00
_cell.angle_gamma   90.00
#
_symmetry.space_group_name_H-M   'P 1'
#
loop_
_entity.id
_entity.type
_entity.pdbx_description
1 polymer ?
#
loop_
_entity_poly.entity_id
_entity_poly.type
_entity_poly.pdbx_seq_one_letter_code
_entity_poly.pdbx_strand_id
1 'polypeptide(L)'
;MATATSPKIAVIFYSLYGHTNTMAETAVKAAKDDGAEATLYQVPETLSEDVLSALHAAPRRTDVPTIDPKDLVNFDGYIFVIPTRYGRSVAQFSHFFDHTGGLWAKQSLAGKFATIMTSTGTQNGGQETTAFTTLPFLIHHGIIHVPHGYATAPQTSLNELKGGSPWGAGTVAAADGSRQPSVLELEEVASHAKHFVGVVTQFKRGGAEPKAAKESKAAAPVQEEHKAGAPAKEETEKTEKTSETLAPPGTETATAVSAHNTGTTSTSTGQGASTTDAPSTSASGAAGESTPVSKKRTSVFKKIKEAIKPKK
;
A
#
# COMPACT_ATOMS: atom_id res chain seq x y z
N MET A 1 20.23 32.50 -16.44
CA MET A 1 19.50 31.52 -15.60
C MET A 1 20.37 30.28 -15.49
N ALA A 2 20.66 29.79 -14.28
CA ALA A 2 21.40 28.54 -14.14
C ALA A 2 20.62 27.43 -14.85
N THR A 3 21.27 26.70 -15.75
CA THR A 3 20.69 25.51 -16.37
C THR A 3 20.50 24.48 -15.25
N ALA A 4 19.27 24.36 -14.73
CA ALA A 4 18.99 23.36 -13.71
C ALA A 4 19.29 21.98 -14.29
N THR A 5 20.18 21.24 -13.63
CA THR A 5 20.52 19.87 -14.00
C THR A 5 19.29 18.98 -13.85
N SER A 6 19.13 18.03 -14.78
CA SER A 6 18.02 17.06 -14.74
C SER A 6 17.89 16.41 -13.36
N PRO A 7 16.67 16.23 -12.83
CA PRO A 7 16.50 15.57 -11.55
C PRO A 7 16.87 14.09 -11.66
N LYS A 8 17.60 13.58 -10.68
CA LYS A 8 17.95 12.16 -10.55
C LYS A 8 16.86 11.46 -9.77
N ILE A 9 16.11 10.57 -10.44
CA ILE A 9 14.95 9.90 -9.84
C ILE A 9 15.21 8.39 -9.76
N ALA A 10 15.02 7.81 -8.58
CA ALA A 10 14.97 6.36 -8.44
C ALA A 10 13.52 5.90 -8.41
N VAL A 11 13.13 5.05 -9.36
CA VAL A 11 11.87 4.31 -9.30
C VAL A 11 12.15 2.98 -8.61
N ILE A 12 11.67 2.82 -7.39
CA ILE A 12 11.99 1.71 -6.50
C ILE A 12 10.73 0.89 -6.28
N PHE A 13 10.77 -0.41 -6.61
CA PHE A 13 9.59 -1.27 -6.49
C PHE A 13 9.90 -2.60 -5.82
N TYR A 14 8.83 -3.22 -5.35
CA TYR A 14 8.78 -4.64 -5.01
C TYR A 14 7.64 -5.27 -5.79
N SER A 15 7.83 -6.45 -6.37
CA SER A 15 6.77 -7.14 -7.11
C SER A 15 6.88 -8.65 -6.93
N LEU A 16 5.86 -9.24 -6.30
CA LEU A 16 5.75 -10.70 -6.17
C LEU A 16 5.05 -11.33 -7.39
N TYR A 17 4.10 -10.62 -8.00
CA TYR A 17 3.21 -11.14 -9.05
C TYR A 17 3.19 -10.31 -10.34
N GLY A 18 4.15 -9.39 -10.53
CA GLY A 18 4.30 -8.61 -11.78
C GLY A 18 3.57 -7.26 -11.82
N HIS A 19 2.43 -7.08 -11.16
CA HIS A 19 1.62 -5.84 -11.27
C HIS A 19 2.39 -4.53 -11.01
N THR A 20 3.12 -4.46 -9.89
CA THR A 20 3.92 -3.29 -9.54
C THR A 20 5.17 -3.14 -10.39
N ASN A 21 5.66 -4.23 -11.01
CA ASN A 21 6.72 -4.14 -12.01
C ASN A 21 6.23 -3.35 -13.23
N THR A 22 5.07 -3.71 -13.78
CA THR A 22 4.46 -3.00 -14.93
C THR A 22 4.22 -1.52 -14.62
N MET A 23 3.75 -1.22 -13.42
CA MET A 23 3.62 0.17 -12.96
C MET A 23 4.98 0.88 -12.88
N ALA A 24 6.00 0.25 -12.31
CA ALA A 24 7.32 0.85 -12.16
C ALA A 24 8.02 1.09 -13.51
N GLU A 25 7.88 0.18 -14.47
CA GLU A 25 8.33 0.37 -15.86
C GLU A 25 7.64 1.58 -16.52
N THR A 26 6.34 1.71 -16.31
CA THR A 26 5.56 2.85 -16.83
C THR A 26 6.03 4.15 -16.19
N ALA A 27 6.23 4.16 -14.87
CA ALA A 27 6.70 5.32 -14.14
C ALA A 27 8.12 5.76 -14.56
N VAL A 28 9.08 4.82 -14.71
CA VAL A 28 10.45 5.16 -15.11
C VAL A 28 10.49 5.69 -16.54
N LYS A 29 9.69 5.13 -17.45
CA LYS A 29 9.56 5.65 -18.81
C LYS A 29 8.98 7.07 -18.80
N ALA A 30 7.87 7.28 -18.10
CA ALA A 30 7.22 8.58 -18.03
C ALA A 30 8.11 9.65 -17.38
N ALA A 31 8.91 9.28 -16.37
CA ALA A 31 9.86 10.19 -15.74
C ALA A 31 10.99 10.60 -16.70
N LYS A 32 11.53 9.67 -17.50
CA LYS A 32 12.52 9.98 -18.55
C LYS A 32 11.94 10.87 -19.64
N ASP A 33 10.71 10.58 -20.07
CA ASP A 33 10.00 11.38 -21.07
C ASP A 33 9.77 12.84 -20.59
N ASP A 34 9.78 13.08 -19.28
CA ASP A 34 9.66 14.41 -18.65
C ASP A 34 11.01 15.06 -18.29
N GLY A 35 12.12 14.48 -18.74
CA GLY A 35 13.46 15.07 -18.64
C GLY A 35 14.25 14.70 -17.37
N ALA A 36 13.78 13.73 -16.58
CA ALA A 36 14.54 13.19 -15.44
C ALA A 36 15.59 12.15 -15.85
N GLU A 37 16.71 12.13 -15.11
CA GLU A 37 17.62 10.98 -15.08
C GLU A 37 17.01 9.90 -14.19
N ALA A 38 16.09 9.09 -14.74
CA ALA A 38 15.36 8.09 -13.98
C ALA A 38 15.95 6.67 -14.13
N THR A 39 16.15 5.97 -13.01
CA THR A 39 16.64 4.58 -12.97
C THR A 39 15.66 3.69 -12.21
N LEU A 40 15.42 2.49 -12.74
CA LEU A 40 14.54 1.50 -12.12
C LEU A 40 15.36 0.58 -11.19
N TYR A 41 14.85 0.36 -9.98
CA TYR A 41 15.44 -0.49 -8.97
C TYR A 41 14.40 -1.41 -8.33
N GLN A 42 14.83 -2.61 -7.96
CA GLN A 42 14.06 -3.51 -7.10
C GLN A 42 14.58 -3.47 -5.66
N VAL A 43 13.70 -3.58 -4.67
CA VAL A 43 14.13 -3.81 -3.28
C VAL A 43 14.65 -5.24 -3.11
N PRO A 44 15.54 -5.50 -2.13
CA PRO A 44 15.97 -6.85 -1.81
C PRO A 44 14.78 -7.76 -1.44
N GLU A 45 14.76 -8.96 -2.00
CA GLU A 45 13.83 -10.01 -1.58
C GLU A 45 14.22 -10.54 -0.20
N THR A 46 13.21 -10.87 0.60
CA THR A 46 13.37 -11.42 1.96
C THR A 46 12.84 -12.84 2.08
N LEU A 47 12.01 -13.29 1.15
CA LEU A 47 11.51 -14.66 1.10
C LEU A 47 12.57 -15.58 0.49
N SER A 48 12.64 -16.82 0.99
CA SER A 48 13.47 -17.85 0.40
C SER A 48 12.86 -18.40 -0.89
N GLU A 49 13.70 -18.99 -1.75
CA GLU A 49 13.29 -19.49 -3.07
C GLU A 49 12.20 -20.58 -3.00
N ASP A 50 12.21 -21.42 -1.96
CA ASP A 50 11.17 -22.43 -1.72
C ASP A 50 9.81 -21.77 -1.41
N VAL A 51 9.79 -20.70 -0.62
CA VAL A 51 8.57 -19.93 -0.33
C VAL A 51 8.08 -19.21 -1.58
N LEU A 52 8.98 -18.60 -2.36
CA LEU A 52 8.63 -17.94 -3.62
C LEU A 52 8.02 -18.94 -4.62
N SER A 53 8.62 -20.13 -4.73
CA SER A 53 8.11 -21.22 -5.56
C SER A 53 6.73 -21.68 -5.11
N ALA A 54 6.53 -21.90 -3.81
CA ALA A 54 5.23 -22.29 -3.24
C ALA A 54 4.13 -21.22 -3.44
N LEU A 55 4.51 -19.95 -3.47
CA LEU A 55 3.60 -18.83 -3.72
C LEU A 55 3.35 -18.59 -5.22
N HIS A 56 3.98 -19.36 -6.11
CA HIS A 56 3.98 -19.13 -7.56
C HIS A 56 4.37 -17.69 -7.91
N ALA A 57 5.42 -17.18 -7.26
CA ALA A 57 5.94 -15.84 -7.53
C ALA A 57 6.35 -15.70 -9.00
N ALA A 58 6.14 -14.50 -9.55
CA ALA A 58 6.69 -14.17 -10.86
C ALA A 58 8.24 -14.23 -10.80
N PRO A 59 8.92 -14.63 -11.89
CA PRO A 59 10.38 -14.68 -11.92
C PRO A 59 11.01 -13.35 -11.53
N ARG A 60 12.04 -13.40 -10.68
CA ARG A 60 12.79 -12.21 -10.30
C ARG A 60 13.48 -11.61 -11.53
N ARG A 61 13.46 -10.29 -11.62
CA ARG A 61 14.13 -9.56 -12.70
C ARG A 61 15.64 -9.49 -12.45
N THR A 62 16.41 -10.09 -13.34
CA THR A 62 17.89 -10.06 -13.31
C THR A 62 18.45 -8.85 -14.04
N ASP A 63 17.64 -8.22 -14.91
CA ASP A 63 18.01 -7.03 -15.67
C ASP A 63 17.83 -5.71 -14.88
N VAL A 64 17.11 -5.77 -13.75
CA VAL A 64 16.90 -4.62 -12.85
C VAL A 64 17.81 -4.75 -11.62
N PRO A 65 18.67 -3.75 -11.33
CA PRO A 65 19.53 -3.80 -10.17
C PRO A 65 18.73 -3.75 -8.86
N THR A 66 19.22 -4.47 -7.86
CA THR A 66 18.72 -4.34 -6.48
C THR A 66 19.35 -3.10 -5.83
N ILE A 67 18.55 -2.23 -5.21
CA ILE A 67 19.07 -1.01 -4.56
C ILE A 67 19.59 -1.30 -3.15
N ASP A 68 20.79 -0.82 -2.82
CA ASP A 68 21.24 -0.70 -1.42
C ASP A 68 20.59 0.55 -0.80
N PRO A 69 19.93 0.45 0.37
CA PRO A 69 19.35 1.61 1.07
C PRO A 69 20.31 2.80 1.20
N LYS A 70 21.63 2.58 1.31
CA LYS A 70 22.64 3.65 1.41
C LYS A 70 22.70 4.52 0.16
N ASP A 71 22.40 3.95 -1.01
CA ASP A 71 22.47 4.65 -2.30
C ASP A 71 21.31 5.63 -2.51
N LEU A 72 20.31 5.64 -1.61
CA LEU A 72 19.24 6.63 -1.63
C LEU A 72 19.80 8.06 -1.65
N VAL A 73 20.95 8.31 -1.01
CA VAL A 73 21.58 9.64 -0.97
C VAL A 73 21.92 10.21 -2.36
N ASN A 74 22.06 9.36 -3.37
CA ASN A 74 22.49 9.73 -4.72
C ASN A 74 21.37 10.32 -5.60
N PHE A 75 20.12 10.30 -5.13
CA PHE A 75 18.94 10.73 -5.89
C PHE A 75 18.32 12.01 -5.30
N ASP A 76 17.66 12.79 -6.16
CA ASP A 76 16.88 13.96 -5.76
C ASP A 76 15.47 13.56 -5.31
N GLY A 77 14.94 12.44 -5.84
CA GLY A 77 13.67 11.91 -5.39
C GLY A 77 13.39 10.46 -5.78
N TYR A 78 12.32 9.93 -5.19
CA TYR A 78 11.95 8.53 -5.25
C TYR A 78 10.50 8.34 -5.68
N ILE A 79 10.26 7.39 -6.59
CA ILE A 79 8.92 6.88 -6.86
C ILE A 79 8.87 5.47 -6.26
N PHE A 80 8.19 5.32 -5.12
CA PHE A 80 8.02 4.01 -4.48
C PHE A 80 6.76 3.33 -5.03
N VAL A 81 6.92 2.14 -5.61
CA VAL A 81 5.81 1.33 -6.11
C VAL A 81 5.65 0.09 -5.22
N ILE A 82 4.66 0.15 -4.32
CA ILE A 82 4.52 -0.76 -3.18
C ILE A 82 3.24 -1.57 -3.33
N PRO A 83 3.28 -2.90 -3.45
CA PRO A 83 2.05 -3.69 -3.38
C PRO A 83 1.55 -3.70 -1.93
N THR A 84 0.24 -3.59 -1.74
CA THR A 84 -0.34 -3.56 -0.39
C THR A 84 -0.18 -4.90 0.32
N ARG A 85 -0.06 -4.84 1.65
CA ARG A 85 -0.43 -5.94 2.55
C ARG A 85 -1.31 -5.36 3.64
N TYR A 86 -2.60 -5.66 3.60
CA TYR A 86 -3.57 -5.19 4.61
C TYR A 86 -3.56 -3.65 4.83
N GLY A 87 -3.38 -2.87 3.77
CA GLY A 87 -3.36 -1.40 3.87
C GLY A 87 -2.06 -0.79 4.39
N ARG A 88 -0.96 -1.57 4.40
CA ARG A 88 0.39 -1.12 4.71
C ARG A 88 1.41 -1.67 3.70
N SER A 89 2.66 -1.24 3.84
CA SER A 89 3.78 -1.76 3.06
C SER A 89 4.01 -3.25 3.31
N VAL A 90 4.54 -3.94 2.28
CA VAL A 90 5.07 -5.30 2.39
C VAL A 90 6.28 -5.37 3.33
N ALA A 91 6.57 -6.56 3.83
CA ALA A 91 7.72 -6.83 4.68
C ALA A 91 9.05 -6.46 4.00
N GLN A 92 9.20 -6.69 2.69
CA GLN A 92 10.39 -6.36 1.91
C GLN A 92 10.70 -4.86 1.94
N PHE A 93 9.67 -4.01 1.77
CA PHE A 93 9.83 -2.56 1.92
C PHE A 93 10.09 -2.15 3.36
N SER A 94 9.41 -2.77 4.33
CA SER A 94 9.67 -2.49 5.75
C SER A 94 11.13 -2.79 6.10
N HIS A 95 11.63 -3.96 5.70
CA HIS A 95 13.02 -4.37 5.85
C HIS A 95 13.98 -3.41 5.15
N PHE A 96 13.68 -3.00 3.91
CA PHE A 96 14.48 -2.00 3.18
C PHE A 96 14.55 -0.66 3.94
N PHE A 97 13.43 -0.18 4.47
CA PHE A 97 13.38 1.06 5.25
C PHE A 97 14.11 0.93 6.59
N ASP A 98 14.01 -0.20 7.29
CA ASP A 98 14.68 -0.42 8.58
C ASP A 98 16.22 -0.35 8.46
N HIS A 99 16.78 -0.62 7.28
CA HIS A 99 18.21 -0.48 7.00
C HIS A 99 18.69 0.96 6.78
N THR A 100 17.79 1.94 6.86
CA THR A 100 18.13 3.36 6.67
C THR A 100 18.40 4.12 7.97
N GLY A 101 18.46 3.44 9.14
CA GLY A 101 18.69 4.09 10.44
C GLY A 101 19.95 4.96 10.50
N GLY A 102 21.03 4.56 9.84
CA GLY A 102 22.25 5.38 9.72
C GLY A 102 22.06 6.66 8.88
N LEU A 103 21.23 6.59 7.83
CA LEU A 103 20.87 7.77 7.01
C LEU A 103 19.93 8.70 7.77
N TRP A 104 19.01 8.13 8.56
CA TRP A 104 18.13 8.88 9.45
C TRP A 104 18.94 9.66 10.49
N ALA A 105 19.88 9.00 11.18
CA ALA A 105 20.70 9.65 12.21
C ALA A 105 21.50 10.85 11.66
N LYS A 106 21.91 10.76 10.39
CA LYS A 106 22.64 11.82 9.68
C LYS A 106 21.73 12.81 8.92
N GLN A 107 20.42 12.58 8.92
CA GLN A 107 19.44 13.34 8.14
C GLN A 107 19.81 13.44 6.65
N SER A 108 20.47 12.40 6.09
CA SER A 108 21.02 12.45 4.73
C SER A 108 19.97 12.41 3.62
N LEU A 109 18.71 12.12 3.98
CA LEU A 109 17.57 12.11 3.05
C LEU A 109 16.68 13.36 3.20
N ALA A 110 17.00 14.27 4.12
CA ALA A 110 16.21 15.45 4.37
C ALA A 110 16.17 16.37 3.14
N GLY A 111 14.96 16.83 2.78
CA GLY A 111 14.68 17.69 1.64
C GLY A 111 14.74 17.01 0.27
N LYS A 112 14.93 15.69 0.22
CA LYS A 112 14.66 14.90 -0.98
C LYS A 112 13.15 14.72 -1.16
N PHE A 113 12.72 14.27 -2.33
CA PHE A 113 11.30 14.12 -2.65
C PHE A 113 10.89 12.65 -2.74
N ALA A 114 9.64 12.33 -2.42
CA ALA A 114 9.09 11.02 -2.70
C ALA A 114 7.61 11.03 -3.04
N THR A 115 7.21 10.11 -3.90
CA THR A 115 5.81 9.73 -4.09
C THR A 115 5.63 8.23 -3.95
N ILE A 116 4.38 7.81 -3.72
CA ILE A 116 4.01 6.41 -3.50
C ILE A 116 2.92 6.03 -4.49
N MET A 117 3.07 4.86 -5.10
CA MET A 117 2.08 4.20 -5.96
C MET A 117 1.80 2.81 -5.41
N THR A 118 0.60 2.27 -5.61
CA THR A 118 0.21 1.00 -4.98
C THR A 118 -0.53 0.04 -5.90
N SER A 119 -0.41 -1.25 -5.58
CA SER A 119 -1.24 -2.31 -6.16
C SER A 119 -1.99 -3.02 -5.04
N THR A 120 -3.30 -3.23 -5.23
CA THR A 120 -4.16 -3.92 -4.25
C THR A 120 -4.91 -5.06 -4.89
N GLY A 121 -5.33 -6.06 -4.10
CA GLY A 121 -6.19 -7.13 -4.63
C GLY A 121 -7.63 -6.68 -4.87
N THR A 122 -8.11 -5.66 -4.15
CA THR A 122 -9.51 -5.20 -4.21
C THR A 122 -9.60 -3.68 -4.18
N GLN A 123 -10.67 -3.13 -4.76
CA GLN A 123 -10.86 -1.68 -4.97
C GLN A 123 -10.61 -0.80 -3.72
N ASN A 124 -11.00 -1.26 -2.54
CA ASN A 124 -10.87 -0.50 -1.29
C ASN A 124 -9.90 -1.14 -0.29
N GLY A 125 -9.17 -2.17 -0.72
CA GLY A 125 -8.29 -3.00 0.13
C GLY A 125 -6.94 -2.37 0.42
N GLY A 126 -6.88 -1.05 0.60
CA GLY A 126 -5.65 -0.33 0.92
C GLY A 126 -5.07 0.55 -0.19
N GLN A 127 -5.90 0.97 -1.16
CA GLN A 127 -5.50 1.87 -2.25
C GLN A 127 -4.98 3.23 -1.74
N GLU A 128 -5.52 3.68 -0.62
CA GLU A 128 -5.14 4.93 0.03
C GLU A 128 -4.18 4.66 1.20
N THR A 129 -4.54 3.68 2.05
CA THR A 129 -3.86 3.49 3.33
C THR A 129 -2.43 2.98 3.19
N THR A 130 -2.09 2.28 2.11
CA THR A 130 -0.70 1.85 1.85
C THR A 130 0.23 3.05 1.71
N ALA A 131 -0.21 4.09 0.99
CA ALA A 131 0.54 5.34 0.88
C ALA A 131 0.55 6.08 2.22
N PHE A 132 -0.62 6.25 2.84
CA PHE A 132 -0.77 6.92 4.13
C PHE A 132 0.15 6.34 5.22
N THR A 133 0.19 5.01 5.36
CA THR A 133 1.01 4.33 6.37
C THR A 133 2.49 4.27 6.02
N THR A 134 2.87 4.63 4.79
CA THR A 134 4.27 4.80 4.38
C THR A 134 4.77 6.22 4.66
N LEU A 135 3.88 7.21 4.82
CA LEU A 135 4.27 8.61 5.12
C LEU A 135 5.12 8.78 6.39
N PRO A 136 4.90 8.05 7.50
CA PRO A 136 5.78 8.17 8.67
C PRO A 136 7.26 7.95 8.34
N PHE A 137 7.59 7.00 7.46
CA PHE A 137 8.96 6.80 6.99
C PHE A 137 9.51 8.07 6.31
N LEU A 138 8.74 8.64 5.37
CA LEU A 138 9.16 9.86 4.66
C LEU A 138 9.36 11.02 5.63
N ILE A 139 8.41 11.24 6.52
CA ILE A 139 8.39 12.35 7.48
C ILE A 139 9.59 12.26 8.44
N HIS A 140 9.86 11.07 9.01
CA HIS A 140 10.98 10.88 9.94
C HIS A 140 12.35 11.10 9.28
N HIS A 141 12.47 10.87 7.97
CA HIS A 141 13.67 11.16 7.19
C HIS A 141 13.75 12.61 6.67
N GLY A 142 12.72 13.42 6.88
CA GLY A 142 12.63 14.77 6.31
C GLY A 142 12.41 14.78 4.79
N ILE A 143 11.91 13.68 4.21
CA ILE A 143 11.60 13.56 2.78
C ILE A 143 10.25 14.26 2.52
N ILE A 144 10.21 15.08 1.49
CA ILE A 144 9.03 15.83 1.06
C ILE A 144 8.14 14.91 0.23
N HIS A 145 6.93 14.63 0.73
CA HIS A 145 5.95 13.85 -0.01
C HIS A 145 5.27 14.70 -1.08
N VAL A 146 5.21 14.19 -2.32
CA VAL A 146 4.49 14.78 -3.45
C VAL A 146 3.35 13.83 -3.81
N PRO A 147 2.08 14.15 -3.46
CA PRO A 147 0.94 13.30 -3.79
C PRO A 147 0.56 13.42 -5.27
N HIS A 148 -0.30 12.52 -5.75
CA HIS A 148 -0.83 12.59 -7.13
C HIS A 148 -1.83 13.75 -7.28
N GLY A 149 -2.72 13.92 -6.30
CA GLY A 149 -3.83 14.87 -6.38
C GLY A 149 -4.88 14.49 -7.43
N TYR A 150 -5.67 15.49 -7.86
CA TYR A 150 -6.77 15.37 -8.81
C TYR A 150 -6.54 16.15 -10.12
N ALA A 151 -5.32 16.63 -10.37
CA ALA A 151 -5.03 17.46 -11.53
C ALA A 151 -5.15 16.69 -12.87
N THR A 152 -5.36 15.38 -12.83
CA THR A 152 -5.39 14.48 -13.99
C THR A 152 -6.80 13.92 -14.16
N ALA A 153 -7.34 14.00 -15.39
CA ALA A 153 -8.70 13.58 -15.70
C ALA A 153 -9.03 12.10 -15.36
N PRO A 154 -8.11 11.14 -15.57
CA PRO A 154 -8.37 9.73 -15.25
C PRO A 154 -8.78 9.49 -13.80
N GLN A 155 -8.27 10.28 -12.85
CA GLN A 155 -8.48 10.05 -11.42
C GLN A 155 -9.97 10.10 -11.02
N THR A 156 -10.74 10.96 -11.67
CA THR A 156 -12.19 11.12 -11.42
C THR A 156 -13.07 10.21 -12.28
N SER A 157 -12.47 9.36 -13.11
CA SER A 157 -13.21 8.45 -13.99
C SER A 157 -14.05 7.46 -13.19
N LEU A 158 -15.29 7.27 -13.64
CA LEU A 158 -16.23 6.26 -13.14
C LEU A 158 -16.60 5.23 -14.22
N ASN A 159 -15.91 5.26 -15.37
CA ASN A 159 -16.27 4.48 -16.56
C ASN A 159 -15.87 3.01 -16.43
N GLU A 160 -14.80 2.72 -15.70
CA GLU A 160 -14.32 1.36 -15.44
C GLU A 160 -13.77 1.25 -14.02
N LEU A 161 -13.68 0.01 -13.53
CA LEU A 161 -12.98 -0.28 -12.28
C LEU A 161 -11.50 0.05 -12.46
N LYS A 162 -10.99 0.92 -11.60
CA LYS A 162 -9.59 1.34 -11.59
C LYS A 162 -9.03 1.42 -10.18
N GLY A 163 -7.71 1.37 -10.11
CA GLY A 163 -6.97 1.80 -8.95
C GLY A 163 -6.70 3.31 -8.93
N GLY A 164 -5.82 3.74 -8.02
CA GLY A 164 -5.45 5.13 -7.84
C GLY A 164 -6.31 5.88 -6.83
N SER A 165 -5.71 6.89 -6.23
CA SER A 165 -6.33 7.85 -5.32
C SER A 165 -5.49 9.15 -5.31
N PRO A 166 -5.96 10.27 -4.74
CA PRO A 166 -5.12 11.47 -4.65
C PRO A 166 -3.80 11.24 -3.88
N TRP A 167 -3.71 10.20 -3.05
CA TRP A 167 -2.47 9.79 -2.37
C TRP A 167 -1.42 9.23 -3.34
N GLY A 168 -1.86 8.66 -4.47
CA GLY A 168 -0.98 8.00 -5.43
C GLY A 168 -1.73 7.22 -6.51
N ALA A 169 -1.14 7.13 -7.70
CA ALA A 169 -1.60 6.23 -8.75
C ALA A 169 -1.58 4.76 -8.28
N GLY A 170 -2.45 3.93 -8.84
CA GLY A 170 -2.54 2.54 -8.41
C GLY A 170 -3.27 1.62 -9.38
N THR A 171 -3.20 0.31 -9.09
CA THR A 171 -3.89 -0.74 -9.86
C THR A 171 -4.61 -1.72 -8.95
N VAL A 172 -5.68 -2.36 -9.46
CA VAL A 172 -6.38 -3.46 -8.78
C VAL A 172 -6.04 -4.79 -9.45
N ALA A 173 -5.38 -5.69 -8.73
CA ALA A 173 -4.90 -7.00 -9.20
C ALA A 173 -5.95 -8.12 -9.21
N ALA A 174 -7.17 -7.84 -8.71
CA ALA A 174 -8.18 -8.84 -8.34
C ALA A 174 -7.75 -9.77 -7.18
N ALA A 175 -8.70 -10.49 -6.60
CA ALA A 175 -8.47 -11.31 -5.42
C ALA A 175 -7.55 -12.52 -5.68
N ASP A 176 -7.51 -12.99 -6.92
CA ASP A 176 -6.68 -14.09 -7.41
C ASP A 176 -5.39 -13.61 -8.10
N GLY A 177 -5.18 -12.29 -8.21
CA GLY A 177 -4.03 -11.72 -8.91
C GLY A 177 -4.12 -11.79 -10.44
N SER A 178 -5.27 -12.11 -11.03
CA SER A 178 -5.42 -12.29 -12.48
C SER A 178 -5.53 -10.98 -13.27
N ARG A 179 -6.02 -9.89 -12.65
CA ARG A 179 -6.27 -8.61 -13.34
C ARG A 179 -4.97 -7.83 -13.49
N GLN A 180 -4.51 -7.64 -14.72
CA GLN A 180 -3.37 -6.78 -15.01
C GLN A 180 -3.75 -5.28 -14.97
N PRO A 181 -2.77 -4.37 -14.79
CA PRO A 181 -3.04 -2.93 -14.85
C PRO A 181 -3.74 -2.54 -16.14
N SER A 182 -4.85 -1.81 -16.04
CA SER A 182 -5.58 -1.32 -17.21
C SER A 182 -4.85 -0.15 -17.89
N VAL A 183 -5.23 0.15 -19.13
CA VAL A 183 -4.69 1.32 -19.85
C VAL A 183 -4.90 2.60 -19.04
N LEU A 184 -6.09 2.78 -18.47
CA LEU A 184 -6.41 3.95 -17.64
C LEU A 184 -5.51 4.05 -16.40
N GLU A 185 -5.24 2.94 -15.72
CA GLU A 185 -4.34 2.91 -14.57
C GLU A 185 -2.89 3.23 -14.95
N LEU A 186 -2.42 2.76 -16.12
CA LEU A 186 -1.08 3.07 -16.61
C LEU A 186 -0.95 4.53 -17.07
N GLU A 187 -2.01 5.12 -17.64
CA GLU A 187 -2.09 6.55 -17.91
C GLU A 187 -1.99 7.38 -16.63
N GLU A 188 -2.66 6.94 -15.54
CA GLU A 188 -2.52 7.56 -14.22
C GLU A 188 -1.10 7.46 -13.67
N VAL A 189 -0.48 6.29 -13.77
CA VAL A 189 0.92 6.09 -13.34
C VAL A 189 1.86 7.03 -14.10
N ALA A 190 1.71 7.11 -15.42
CA ALA A 190 2.54 7.99 -16.24
C ALA A 190 2.31 9.47 -15.89
N SER A 191 1.04 9.88 -15.74
CA SER A 191 0.71 11.27 -15.40
C SER A 191 1.23 11.66 -14.02
N HIS A 192 1.10 10.77 -13.03
CA HIS A 192 1.63 10.97 -11.69
C HIS A 192 3.16 11.06 -11.66
N ALA A 193 3.86 10.21 -12.41
CA ALA A 193 5.33 10.27 -12.52
C ALA A 193 5.79 11.60 -13.14
N LYS A 194 5.11 12.10 -14.18
CA LYS A 194 5.40 13.41 -14.78
C LYS A 194 5.13 14.56 -13.80
N HIS A 195 4.02 14.51 -13.09
CA HIS A 195 3.73 15.50 -12.04
C HIS A 195 4.85 15.55 -11.00
N PHE A 196 5.29 14.38 -10.52
CA PHE A 196 6.40 14.26 -9.58
C PHE A 196 7.69 14.89 -10.13
N VAL A 197 8.08 14.55 -11.36
CA VAL A 197 9.28 15.12 -12.02
C VAL A 197 9.17 16.64 -12.17
N GLY A 198 8.00 17.15 -12.56
CA GLY A 198 7.75 18.58 -12.66
C GLY A 198 7.98 19.33 -11.34
N VAL A 199 7.48 18.78 -10.23
CA VAL A 199 7.68 19.36 -8.88
C VAL A 199 9.16 19.36 -8.50
N VAL A 200 9.86 18.23 -8.64
CA VAL A 200 11.29 18.14 -8.31
C VAL A 200 12.13 19.08 -9.19
N THR A 201 11.82 19.16 -10.48
CA THR A 201 12.48 20.06 -11.43
C THR A 201 12.29 21.52 -11.05
N GLN A 202 11.08 21.92 -10.66
CA GLN A 202 10.80 23.28 -10.22
C GLN A 202 11.60 23.63 -8.96
N PHE A 203 11.69 22.70 -8.01
CA PHE A 203 12.48 22.90 -6.79
C PHE A 203 13.98 23.05 -7.09
N LYS A 204 14.54 22.17 -7.93
CA LYS A 204 15.96 22.27 -8.35
C LYS A 204 16.26 23.58 -9.09
N ARG A 205 15.34 24.06 -9.94
CA ARG A 205 15.47 25.38 -10.61
C ARG A 205 15.49 26.55 -9.64
N GLY A 206 14.81 26.44 -8.50
CA GLY A 206 14.78 27.45 -7.46
C GLY A 206 16.09 27.61 -6.68
N GLY A 207 17.09 26.72 -6.88
CA GLY A 207 18.39 26.80 -6.22
C GLY A 207 18.37 26.54 -4.71
N ALA A 208 17.24 26.07 -4.18
CA ALA A 208 17.13 25.68 -2.78
C ALA A 208 17.74 24.29 -2.59
N GLU A 209 19.04 24.22 -2.28
CA GLU A 209 19.54 23.01 -1.65
C GLU A 209 18.95 22.94 -0.23
N PRO A 210 18.36 21.81 0.17
CA PRO A 210 18.03 21.60 1.57
C PRO A 210 19.31 21.79 2.38
N LYS A 211 19.30 22.71 3.35
CA LYS A 211 20.43 22.85 4.27
C LYS A 211 20.64 21.49 4.93
N ALA A 212 21.74 20.82 4.58
CA ALA A 212 22.19 19.64 5.30
C ALA A 212 22.21 20.00 6.80
N ALA A 213 21.59 19.16 7.62
CA ALA A 213 21.67 19.32 9.05
C ALA A 213 23.16 19.35 9.42
N LYS A 214 23.61 20.42 10.08
CA LYS A 214 24.93 20.40 10.74
C LYS A 214 24.95 19.16 11.62
N GLU A 215 26.03 18.38 11.56
CA GLU A 215 26.22 17.23 12.45
C GLU A 215 25.88 17.65 13.88
N SER A 216 24.72 17.18 14.36
CA SER A 216 24.38 17.27 15.76
C SER A 216 25.40 16.38 16.45
N LYS A 217 26.19 16.93 17.39
CA LYS A 217 26.96 16.12 18.33
C LYS A 217 25.93 15.26 19.06
N ALA A 218 25.75 14.02 18.62
CA ALA A 218 24.91 13.06 19.30
C ALA A 218 25.36 13.01 20.76
N ALA A 219 24.43 13.22 21.69
CA ALA A 219 24.68 12.97 23.10
C ALA A 219 25.10 11.51 23.24
N ALA A 220 26.26 11.26 23.86
CA ALA A 220 26.78 9.93 24.08
C ALA A 220 25.73 9.06 24.80
N PRO A 221 25.60 7.76 24.45
CA PRO A 221 24.70 6.88 25.17
C PRO A 221 25.15 6.79 26.62
N VAL A 222 24.22 7.05 27.55
CA VAL A 222 24.40 6.80 28.97
C VAL A 222 24.56 5.29 29.13
N GLN A 223 25.77 4.83 29.45
CA GLN A 223 26.01 3.47 29.88
C GLN A 223 25.54 3.37 31.34
N GLU A 224 24.33 2.85 31.56
CA GLU A 224 23.98 2.32 32.88
C GLU A 224 24.54 0.90 33.00
N GLU A 225 25.59 0.76 33.81
CA GLU A 225 26.07 -0.54 34.29
C GLU A 225 24.99 -1.17 35.20
N HIS A 226 24.28 -2.18 34.70
CA HIS A 226 23.57 -3.10 35.58
C HIS A 226 24.59 -4.03 36.27
N LYS A 227 24.98 -3.68 37.50
CA LYS A 227 25.66 -4.62 38.40
C LYS A 227 24.68 -5.69 38.86
N ALA A 228 25.00 -6.95 38.54
CA ALA A 228 24.29 -8.13 39.03
C ALA A 228 24.41 -8.24 40.56
N GLY A 229 23.28 -8.26 41.26
CA GLY A 229 23.20 -8.55 42.69
C GLY A 229 23.24 -10.07 42.94
N ALA A 230 24.09 -10.49 43.89
CA ALA A 230 24.19 -11.85 44.41
C ALA A 230 22.93 -12.26 45.22
N PRO A 231 22.64 -13.57 45.41
CA PRO A 231 21.36 -14.02 45.94
C PRO A 231 21.31 -13.92 47.48
N ALA A 232 20.17 -13.48 48.01
CA ALA A 232 19.89 -13.45 49.44
C ALA A 232 19.51 -14.86 49.95
N LYS A 233 20.09 -15.21 51.10
CA LYS A 233 19.85 -16.46 51.84
C LYS A 233 18.47 -16.47 52.49
N GLU A 234 17.88 -17.67 52.55
CA GLU A 234 16.75 -18.00 53.42
C GLU A 234 17.07 -17.73 54.89
N GLU A 235 16.14 -17.09 55.60
CA GLU A 235 16.00 -17.28 57.03
C GLU A 235 14.51 -17.25 57.39
N THR A 236 14.11 -18.28 58.13
CA THR A 236 12.73 -18.59 58.53
C THR A 236 12.50 -18.07 59.93
N GLU A 237 11.44 -17.28 60.16
CA GLU A 237 10.80 -17.21 61.48
C GLU A 237 9.32 -16.83 61.38
N LYS A 238 8.59 -17.16 62.44
CA LYS A 238 7.26 -17.79 62.43
C LYS A 238 6.27 -16.96 63.25
N THR A 239 5.02 -16.84 62.77
CA THR A 239 3.77 -16.54 63.52
C THR A 239 3.65 -15.10 64.10
N GLU A 240 2.52 -14.40 64.07
CA GLU A 240 1.16 -14.78 64.44
C GLU A 240 0.09 -13.83 63.86
N LYS A 241 -1.16 -14.33 63.80
CA LYS A 241 -2.37 -13.72 63.23
C LYS A 241 -2.89 -12.50 64.02
N THR A 242 -3.48 -11.54 63.30
CA THR A 242 -4.78 -10.96 63.67
C THR A 242 -5.67 -10.86 62.42
N SER A 243 -6.88 -11.41 62.55
CA SER A 243 -7.87 -11.53 61.50
C SER A 243 -8.71 -10.28 61.36
N GLU A 244 -9.05 -9.91 60.13
CA GLU A 244 -10.36 -9.33 59.84
C GLU A 244 -10.91 -9.93 58.54
N THR A 245 -12.20 -10.22 58.62
CA THR A 245 -12.97 -11.19 57.83
C THR A 245 -13.74 -10.49 56.73
N LEU A 246 -13.67 -10.94 55.48
CA LEU A 246 -14.79 -10.89 54.53
C LEU A 246 -14.71 -12.08 53.56
N ALA A 247 -15.70 -12.98 53.63
CA ALA A 247 -15.87 -14.15 52.76
C ALA A 247 -16.68 -13.80 51.48
N PRO A 248 -16.56 -14.58 50.39
CA PRO A 248 -17.20 -14.32 49.11
C PRO A 248 -18.58 -15.00 49.00
N PRO A 249 -19.50 -14.54 48.15
CA PRO A 249 -20.62 -15.36 47.70
C PRO A 249 -20.20 -16.22 46.50
N GLY A 250 -20.42 -17.52 46.62
CA GLY A 250 -20.26 -18.50 45.54
C GLY A 250 -21.48 -18.64 44.63
N THR A 251 -21.19 -19.15 43.43
CA THR A 251 -21.85 -20.26 42.72
C THR A 251 -23.35 -20.50 42.88
N GLU A 252 -24.09 -20.39 41.77
CA GLU A 252 -25.19 -21.31 41.47
C GLU A 252 -25.06 -21.92 40.07
N THR A 253 -25.27 -23.23 40.06
CA THR A 253 -25.35 -24.19 38.96
C THR A 253 -26.64 -24.07 38.15
N ALA A 254 -26.59 -24.38 36.84
CA ALA A 254 -27.75 -24.88 36.13
C ALA A 254 -27.34 -25.91 35.05
N THR A 255 -27.78 -27.14 35.27
CA THR A 255 -27.74 -28.30 34.37
C THR A 255 -28.83 -28.25 33.29
N ALA A 256 -28.57 -29.00 32.22
CA ALA A 256 -29.27 -29.12 30.93
C ALA A 256 -30.72 -29.62 30.94
N VAL A 257 -31.47 -29.33 29.86
CA VAL A 257 -32.37 -30.27 29.15
C VAL A 257 -32.42 -29.93 27.64
N SER A 258 -32.43 -30.99 26.81
CA SER A 258 -32.42 -31.00 25.34
C SER A 258 -33.83 -30.92 24.69
N ALA A 259 -33.91 -30.58 23.39
CA ALA A 259 -34.63 -31.39 22.36
C ALA A 259 -34.62 -30.76 20.94
N HIS A 260 -34.12 -31.53 19.97
CA HIS A 260 -34.65 -31.87 18.62
C HIS A 260 -35.12 -30.77 17.64
N ASN A 261 -34.45 -30.60 16.48
CA ASN A 261 -34.62 -31.27 15.15
C ASN A 261 -35.60 -30.46 14.27
N THR A 262 -35.39 -30.07 13.00
CA THR A 262 -34.90 -30.68 11.74
C THR A 262 -34.45 -29.50 10.82
N GLY A 263 -33.62 -29.57 9.78
CA GLY A 263 -33.22 -30.60 8.83
C GLY A 263 -33.47 -30.08 7.41
N THR A 264 -32.44 -29.78 6.61
CA THR A 264 -32.41 -30.05 5.15
C THR A 264 -31.01 -29.81 4.53
N THR A 265 -30.42 -30.89 4.06
CA THR A 265 -29.29 -30.99 3.13
C THR A 265 -29.77 -30.97 1.68
N SER A 266 -29.00 -30.40 0.77
CA SER A 266 -29.06 -30.74 -0.66
C SER A 266 -27.66 -30.78 -1.27
N THR A 267 -27.21 -32.01 -1.56
CA THR A 267 -26.11 -32.34 -2.48
C THR A 267 -26.64 -32.40 -3.92
N SER A 268 -25.86 -31.93 -4.90
CA SER A 268 -25.95 -32.45 -6.27
C SER A 268 -24.55 -32.56 -6.89
N THR A 269 -24.16 -33.79 -7.18
CA THR A 269 -23.12 -34.17 -8.14
C THR A 269 -23.73 -34.33 -9.54
N GLY A 270 -23.04 -33.87 -10.58
CA GLY A 270 -23.36 -34.13 -11.98
C GLY A 270 -22.13 -33.90 -12.88
N GLN A 271 -21.73 -34.94 -13.60
CA GLN A 271 -20.57 -35.04 -14.49
C GLN A 271 -20.81 -34.45 -15.90
N GLY A 272 -19.73 -34.03 -16.57
CA GLY A 272 -19.39 -34.55 -17.92
C GLY A 272 -19.63 -33.69 -19.18
N ALA A 273 -18.51 -33.34 -19.86
CA ALA A 273 -18.29 -33.24 -21.33
C ALA A 273 -19.12 -32.24 -22.17
N SER A 274 -18.76 -31.71 -23.35
CA SER A 274 -17.57 -31.55 -24.20
C SER A 274 -18.10 -30.94 -25.51
N THR A 275 -17.45 -29.90 -26.08
CA THR A 275 -17.40 -29.49 -27.52
C THR A 275 -18.74 -29.13 -28.23
N THR A 276 -18.91 -28.19 -29.18
CA THR A 276 -18.17 -27.78 -30.39
C THR A 276 -18.76 -26.45 -30.94
N ASP A 277 -17.92 -25.68 -31.63
CA ASP A 277 -18.13 -24.90 -32.87
C ASP A 277 -19.09 -23.71 -33.00
N ALA A 278 -18.50 -22.61 -33.51
CA ALA A 278 -19.11 -21.48 -34.20
C ALA A 278 -19.49 -21.85 -35.66
N PRO A 279 -20.23 -21.00 -36.42
CA PRO A 279 -19.56 -19.88 -37.11
C PRO A 279 -20.41 -18.60 -37.28
N SER A 280 -19.72 -17.54 -37.71
CA SER A 280 -20.21 -16.20 -38.03
C SER A 280 -21.07 -16.13 -39.30
N THR A 281 -21.99 -15.16 -39.37
CA THR A 281 -22.23 -14.36 -40.59
C THR A 281 -22.72 -12.94 -40.27
N SER A 282 -22.29 -12.02 -41.14
CA SER A 282 -22.49 -10.57 -41.19
C SER A 282 -23.87 -10.14 -41.73
N ALA A 283 -24.39 -8.97 -41.31
CA ALA A 283 -24.77 -7.84 -42.19
C ALA A 283 -25.58 -6.73 -41.48
N SER A 284 -25.06 -5.49 -41.54
CA SER A 284 -25.71 -4.20 -41.88
C SER A 284 -27.20 -3.94 -41.54
N GLY A 285 -27.45 -2.81 -40.86
CA GLY A 285 -28.56 -1.90 -41.25
C GLY A 285 -29.36 -1.21 -40.14
N ALA A 286 -29.11 0.10 -39.97
CA ALA A 286 -30.03 1.21 -39.65
C ALA A 286 -30.91 1.24 -38.37
N ALA A 287 -30.68 2.31 -37.59
CA ALA A 287 -31.59 3.21 -36.88
C ALA A 287 -32.92 2.70 -36.26
N GLY A 288 -33.08 2.93 -34.95
CA GLY A 288 -34.39 2.88 -34.28
C GLY A 288 -34.36 3.03 -32.76
N GLU A 289 -34.76 4.22 -32.30
CA GLU A 289 -35.49 4.54 -31.05
C GLU A 289 -34.96 4.12 -29.66
N SER A 290 -34.81 5.16 -28.82
CA SER A 290 -34.67 5.14 -27.38
C SER A 290 -35.85 4.49 -26.66
N THR A 291 -35.59 3.54 -25.76
CA THR A 291 -36.57 3.06 -24.77
C THR A 291 -36.32 3.68 -23.38
N PRO A 292 -37.37 4.00 -22.60
CA PRO A 292 -37.25 4.81 -21.39
C PRO A 292 -36.89 3.97 -20.14
N VAL A 293 -36.10 4.58 -19.27
CA VAL A 293 -35.68 4.05 -17.97
C VAL A 293 -36.91 3.82 -17.07
N SER A 294 -37.05 2.58 -16.61
CA SER A 294 -38.15 2.03 -15.82
C SER A 294 -38.36 2.68 -14.44
N LYS A 295 -39.64 2.89 -14.10
CA LYS A 295 -40.26 3.58 -12.95
C LYS A 295 -39.92 3.05 -11.54
N LYS A 296 -38.88 2.24 -11.34
CA LYS A 296 -38.57 1.64 -10.02
C LYS A 296 -37.75 2.53 -9.06
N ARG A 297 -37.03 3.55 -9.55
CA ARG A 297 -36.18 4.41 -8.70
C ARG A 297 -36.95 5.46 -7.86
N THR A 298 -38.18 5.81 -8.23
CA THR A 298 -38.95 6.88 -7.56
C THR A 298 -39.50 6.47 -6.19
N SER A 299 -39.65 5.17 -5.92
CA SER A 299 -40.27 4.64 -4.69
C SER A 299 -39.34 4.70 -3.46
N VAL A 300 -38.04 4.46 -3.64
CA VAL A 300 -37.08 4.36 -2.53
C VAL A 300 -36.76 5.73 -1.93
N PHE A 301 -36.54 6.74 -2.78
CA PHE A 301 -36.23 8.11 -2.32
C PHE A 301 -37.40 8.79 -1.60
N LYS A 302 -38.65 8.44 -1.95
CA LYS A 302 -39.83 8.96 -1.25
C LYS A 302 -39.93 8.39 0.17
N LYS A 303 -39.68 7.09 0.35
CA LYS A 303 -39.68 6.45 1.67
C LYS A 303 -38.59 7.00 2.60
N ILE A 304 -37.42 7.33 2.06
CA ILE A 304 -36.32 7.92 2.84
C ILE A 304 -36.67 9.36 3.28
N LYS A 305 -37.29 10.17 2.40
CA LYS A 305 -37.73 11.54 2.75
C LYS A 305 -38.83 11.57 3.82
N GLU A 306 -39.71 10.58 3.85
CA GLU A 306 -40.78 10.49 4.86
C GLU A 306 -40.24 10.04 6.23
N ALA A 307 -39.19 9.21 6.26
CA ALA A 307 -38.56 8.74 7.50
C ALA A 307 -37.70 9.81 8.21
N ILE A 308 -37.28 10.87 7.51
CA ILE A 308 -36.36 11.90 8.03
C ILE A 308 -37.09 13.18 8.50
N LYS A 309 -38.44 13.22 8.49
CA LYS A 309 -39.14 14.38 9.06
C LYS A 309 -38.97 14.40 10.58
N PRO A 310 -38.52 15.52 11.18
CA PRO A 310 -38.40 15.62 12.63
C PRO A 310 -39.80 15.57 13.24
N LYS A 311 -40.02 14.62 14.16
CA LYS A 311 -41.23 14.58 14.97
C LYS A 311 -41.23 15.82 15.86
N LYS A 312 -42.19 16.72 15.66
CA LYS A 312 -42.55 17.74 16.65
C LYS A 312 -43.45 17.11 17.70
#